data_AF-A0A256BGT8-F1
#
_entry.id   AF-A0A256BGT8-F1
#
_cell.length_a   1.000
_cell.length_b   1.000
_cell.length_c   1.000
_cell.angle_alpha   90.00
_cell.angle_beta   90.00
_cell.angle_gamma   90.00
#
_symmetry.space_group_name_H-M   'P 1'
#
loop_
_entity.id
_entity.type
_entity.pdbx_description
1 polymer ?
#
loop_
_entity_poly.entity_id
_entity_poly.type
_entity_poly.pdbx_seq_one_letter_code
_entity_poly.pdbx_strand_id
1 'polypeptide(L)'
;METSIDGYAILDRFGKFMEVNAALTTITDYSNDQLLGRSIFELVVSTDLAQAELLSSWMAHQKTKNFQQWKRRSGDHIDVQISISYFAHGEGQFFVFVQALLHE
;
A
#
# COMPACT_ATOMS: atom_id res chain seq x y z
N MET A 1 -2.49 -0.64 24.16
CA MET A 1 -2.69 -1.70 23.14
C MET A 1 -3.21 -1.00 21.90
N GLU A 2 -2.31 -0.53 21.06
CA GLU A 2 -2.67 0.12 19.79
C GLU A 2 -3.27 -0.95 18.88
N THR A 3 -4.59 -0.87 18.65
CA THR A 3 -5.31 -1.78 17.76
C THR A 3 -5.13 -1.33 16.32
N SER A 4 -3.87 -1.27 15.86
CA SER A 4 -3.60 -0.89 14.48
C SER A 4 -4.20 -1.96 13.55
N ILE A 5 -5.02 -1.50 12.61
CA ILE A 5 -5.62 -2.38 11.60
C ILE A 5 -4.53 -2.72 10.59
N ASP A 6 -4.13 -4.00 10.52
CA ASP A 6 -3.15 -4.48 9.54
C ASP A 6 -3.84 -4.86 8.22
N GLY A 7 -3.73 -3.94 7.26
CA GLY A 7 -4.06 -4.16 5.87
C GLY A 7 -3.07 -5.10 5.18
N TYR A 8 -3.59 -5.94 4.29
CA TYR A 8 -2.78 -6.85 3.48
C TYR A 8 -3.20 -6.76 2.03
N ALA A 9 -2.22 -6.63 1.14
CA ALA A 9 -2.39 -6.59 -0.30
C ALA A 9 -1.35 -7.47 -1.01
N ILE A 10 -1.77 -8.09 -2.10
CA ILE A 10 -0.87 -8.62 -3.12
C ILE A 10 -0.97 -7.72 -4.33
N LEU A 11 0.18 -7.30 -4.83
CA LEU A 11 0.33 -6.48 -6.01
C LEU A 11 1.06 -7.24 -7.10
N ASP A 12 0.67 -7.01 -8.36
CA ASP A 12 1.38 -7.47 -9.54
C ASP A 12 2.69 -6.69 -9.74
N ARG A 13 3.59 -7.15 -10.63
CA ARG A 13 4.85 -6.48 -10.99
C ARG A 13 4.72 -4.99 -11.35
N PHE A 14 3.56 -4.54 -11.81
CA PHE A 14 3.28 -3.13 -12.09
C PHE A 14 2.72 -2.31 -10.90
N GLY A 15 2.66 -2.89 -9.70
CA GLY A 15 2.10 -2.25 -8.52
C GLY A 15 0.58 -2.16 -8.53
N LYS A 16 -0.09 -3.04 -9.28
CA LYS A 16 -1.55 -3.12 -9.34
C LYS A 16 -2.09 -4.11 -8.32
N PHE A 17 -3.14 -3.75 -7.58
CA PHE A 17 -3.75 -4.67 -6.60
C PHE A 17 -4.36 -5.88 -7.30
N MET A 18 -3.87 -7.06 -6.93
CA MET A 18 -4.43 -8.36 -7.31
C MET A 18 -5.34 -8.90 -6.22
N GLU A 19 -4.97 -8.70 -4.95
CA GLU A 19 -5.73 -9.14 -3.79
C GLU A 19 -5.60 -8.10 -2.68
N VAL A 20 -6.68 -7.90 -1.91
CA VAL A 20 -6.71 -7.00 -0.75
C VAL A 20 -7.59 -7.61 0.35
N ASN A 21 -7.23 -7.38 1.61
CA ASN A 21 -8.08 -7.76 2.74
C ASN A 21 -9.12 -6.67 3.10
N ALA A 22 -10.07 -7.01 3.97
CA ALA A 22 -11.10 -6.10 4.45
C ALA A 22 -10.53 -4.94 5.31
N ALA A 23 -9.33 -5.09 5.86
CA ALA A 23 -8.67 -4.00 6.57
C ALA A 23 -8.26 -2.87 5.61
N LEU A 24 -7.74 -3.19 4.42
CA LEU A 24 -7.42 -2.19 3.41
C LEU A 24 -8.63 -1.37 2.95
N THR A 25 -9.80 -2.01 2.86
CA THR A 25 -11.03 -1.29 2.50
C THR A 25 -11.41 -0.27 3.57
N THR A 26 -11.23 -0.62 4.85
CA THR A 26 -11.45 0.31 5.98
C THR A 26 -10.42 1.44 6.02
N ILE A 27 -9.14 1.13 5.77
CA ILE A 27 -8.05 2.11 5.80
C ILE A 27 -8.18 3.13 4.68
N THR A 28 -8.49 2.67 3.47
CA THR A 28 -8.47 3.48 2.25
C THR A 28 -9.84 4.07 1.91
N ASP A 29 -10.92 3.60 2.54
CA ASP A 29 -12.32 3.95 2.23
C ASP A 29 -12.75 3.52 0.81
N TYR A 30 -11.98 2.64 0.17
CA TYR A 30 -12.33 2.02 -1.12
C TYR A 30 -12.90 0.62 -0.90
N SER A 31 -13.81 0.20 -1.78
CA SER A 31 -14.26 -1.19 -1.83
C SER A 31 -13.18 -2.10 -2.43
N ASN A 32 -13.24 -3.40 -2.15
CA ASN A 32 -12.32 -4.41 -2.70
C ASN A 32 -12.24 -4.29 -4.24
N ASP A 33 -13.38 -4.30 -4.92
CA ASP A 33 -13.49 -4.17 -6.38
C ASP A 33 -12.91 -2.87 -6.93
N GLN A 34 -12.92 -1.80 -6.14
CA GLN A 34 -12.36 -0.52 -6.55
C GLN A 34 -10.84 -0.48 -6.36
N LEU A 35 -10.31 -1.24 -5.42
CA LEU A 35 -8.87 -1.39 -5.20
C LEU A 35 -8.28 -2.33 -6.25
N LEU A 36 -8.94 -3.44 -6.57
CA LEU A 36 -8.47 -4.40 -7.57
C LEU A 36 -8.18 -3.71 -8.91
N GLY A 37 -6.98 -3.94 -9.43
CA GLY A 37 -6.48 -3.35 -10.68
C GLY A 37 -5.99 -1.90 -10.57
N ARG A 38 -6.28 -1.17 -9.48
CA ARG A 38 -5.68 0.15 -9.22
C ARG A 38 -4.22 0.03 -8.86
N SER A 39 -3.49 1.13 -9.05
CA SER A 39 -2.11 1.20 -8.66
C SER A 39 -1.95 1.72 -7.23
N ILE A 40 -1.09 1.08 -6.43
CA ILE A 40 -0.74 1.58 -5.09
C ILE A 40 -0.18 3.01 -5.13
N PHE A 41 0.48 3.39 -6.23
CA PHE A 41 1.04 4.72 -6.45
C PHE A 41 -0.03 5.83 -6.54
N GLU A 42 -1.29 5.48 -6.87
CA GLU A 42 -2.40 6.44 -6.89
C GLU A 42 -2.90 6.79 -5.48
N LEU A 43 -2.64 5.95 -4.49
CA LEU A 43 -3.06 6.18 -3.10
C LEU A 43 -2.09 7.10 -2.36
N VAL A 44 -0.82 7.13 -2.76
CA VAL A 44 0.23 7.92 -2.12
C VAL A 44 -0.01 9.41 -2.36
N VAL A 45 -0.13 10.18 -1.28
CA VAL A 45 -0.18 11.65 -1.34
C VAL A 45 1.14 12.13 -1.93
N SER A 46 1.05 12.75 -3.11
CA SER A 46 2.17 13.01 -4.00
C SER A 46 3.11 14.08 -3.45
N THR A 47 4.06 13.69 -2.60
CA THR A 47 5.37 14.31 -2.64
C THR A 47 6.20 13.53 -3.66
N ASP A 48 6.81 14.26 -4.61
CA ASP A 48 7.65 13.69 -5.68
C ASP A 48 8.69 12.71 -5.10
N LEU A 49 9.20 13.03 -3.91
CA LEU A 49 10.14 12.22 -3.14
C LEU A 49 9.55 10.87 -2.69
N ALA A 50 8.36 10.85 -2.09
CA ALA A 50 7.77 9.60 -1.57
C ALA A 50 7.45 8.61 -2.70
N GLN A 51 7.01 9.12 -3.86
CA GLN A 51 6.78 8.29 -5.04
C GLN A 51 8.10 7.75 -5.61
N ALA A 52 9.15 8.59 -5.68
CA ALA A 52 10.47 8.17 -6.14
C ALA A 52 11.11 7.10 -5.22
N GLU A 53 10.97 7.23 -3.90
CA GLU A 53 11.45 6.23 -2.94
C GLU A 53 10.69 4.91 -3.06
N LEU A 54 9.37 4.98 -3.21
CA LEU A 54 8.52 3.82 -3.41
C LEU A 54 8.88 3.10 -4.71
N LEU A 55 9.01 3.83 -5.81
CA LEU A 55 9.38 3.28 -7.11
C LEU A 55 10.79 2.69 -7.12
N SER A 56 11.75 3.37 -6.49
CA SER A 56 13.13 2.86 -6.37
C SER A 56 13.17 1.55 -5.59
N SER A 57 12.44 1.47 -4.47
CA SER A 57 12.33 0.24 -3.67
C SER A 57 11.63 -0.89 -4.44
N TRP A 58 10.61 -0.52 -5.23
CA TRP A 58 9.88 -1.42 -6.10
C TRP A 58 10.80 -2.06 -7.16
N MET A 59 11.57 -1.23 -7.87
CA MET A 59 12.51 -1.66 -8.90
C MET A 59 13.71 -2.43 -8.32
N ALA A 60 14.14 -2.10 -7.11
CA ALA A 60 15.24 -2.79 -6.44
C ALA A 60 14.84 -4.22 -5.97
N HIS A 61 13.55 -4.56 -5.99
CA HIS A 61 13.03 -5.83 -5.45
C HIS A 61 13.47 -6.11 -4.00
N GLN A 62 13.74 -5.04 -3.24
CA GLN A 62 14.19 -5.14 -1.86
C GLN A 62 13.01 -5.08 -0.92
N LYS A 63 13.11 -5.82 0.21
CA LYS A 63 12.17 -5.63 1.30
C LYS A 63 12.39 -4.26 1.90
N THR A 64 11.38 -3.40 1.80
CA THR A 64 11.44 -2.06 2.39
C THR A 64 10.28 -1.83 3.33
N LYS A 65 10.47 -0.90 4.26
CA LYS A 65 9.46 -0.45 5.20
C LYS A 65 9.53 1.07 5.26
N ASN A 66 8.44 1.72 4.85
CA ASN A 66 8.38 3.17 4.69
C ASN A 66 7.11 3.71 5.34
N PHE A 67 7.19 4.93 5.84
CA PHE A 67 6.02 5.69 6.29
C PHE A 67 5.55 6.56 5.12
N GLN A 68 4.26 6.51 4.83
CA GLN A 68 3.65 7.24 3.75
C GLN A 68 2.28 7.76 4.17
N GLN A 69 1.90 8.90 3.62
CA GLN A 69 0.56 9.43 3.77
C GLN A 69 -0.27 8.99 2.56
N TRP A 70 -1.42 8.37 2.81
CA TRP A 70 -2.34 7.92 1.77
C TRP A 70 -3.58 8.79 1.74
N LYS A 71 -4.10 9.01 0.53
CA LYS A 71 -5.37 9.71 0.32
C LYS A 71 -6.50 8.68 0.27
N ARG A 72 -7.44 8.79 1.21
CA ARG A 72 -8.65 7.98 1.26
C ARG A 72 -9.63 8.39 0.17
N ARG A 73 -10.60 7.53 -0.15
CA ARG A 73 -11.67 7.82 -1.11
C ARG A 73 -12.47 9.07 -0.73
N SER A 74 -12.78 9.20 0.56
CA SER A 74 -13.44 10.39 1.13
C SER A 74 -12.65 11.71 0.96
N GLY A 75 -11.38 11.65 0.57
CA GLY A 75 -10.51 12.82 0.37
C GLY A 75 -9.63 13.17 1.57
N ASP A 76 -9.88 12.53 2.72
CA ASP A 76 -9.05 12.62 3.92
C ASP A 76 -7.70 11.91 3.75
N HIS A 77 -6.74 12.25 4.60
CA HIS A 77 -5.41 11.67 4.58
C HIS A 77 -5.16 10.79 5.80
N ILE A 78 -4.46 9.68 5.60
CA ILE A 78 -4.06 8.78 6.67
C ILE A 78 -2.59 8.46 6.59
N ASP A 79 -1.91 8.58 7.73
CA ASP A 79 -0.56 8.09 7.90
C ASP A 79 -0.57 6.57 8.00
N VAL A 80 0.14 5.93 7.08
CA VAL A 80 0.28 4.50 7.03
C VAL A 80 1.74 4.11 6.96
N GLN A 81 2.06 3.03 7.63
CA GLN A 81 3.35 2.39 7.51
C GLN A 81 3.19 1.20 6.58
N ILE A 82 3.85 1.25 5.43
CA ILE A 82 3.82 0.18 4.44
C ILE A 82 5.08 -0.67 4.54
N SER A 83 4.94 -1.97 4.36
CA SER A 83 6.05 -2.91 4.22
C SER A 83 5.86 -3.70 2.95
N ILE A 84 6.81 -3.57 2.02
CA ILE A 84 6.76 -4.20 0.71
C ILE A 84 7.82 -5.30 0.69
N SER A 85 7.45 -6.49 0.23
CA SER A 85 8.36 -7.61 0.02
C SER A 85 8.14 -8.18 -1.37
N TYR A 86 9.19 -8.25 -2.18
CA TYR A 86 9.14 -8.90 -3.48
C TYR A 86 9.27 -10.41 -3.34
N PHE A 87 8.44 -11.16 -4.06
CA PHE A 87 8.48 -12.60 -4.13
C PHE A 87 8.67 -13.03 -5.59
N ALA A 88 9.84 -13.59 -5.88
CA ALA A 88 10.27 -13.94 -7.23
C ALA A 88 9.69 -15.26 -7.77
N HIS A 89 8.72 -15.87 -7.08
CA HIS A 89 8.13 -17.15 -7.50
C HIS A 89 6.94 -16.89 -8.43
N GLY A 90 6.86 -17.60 -9.57
CA GLY A 90 5.80 -17.39 -10.56
C GLY A 90 6.01 -16.14 -11.42
N GLU A 91 4.97 -15.30 -11.56
CA GLU A 91 4.97 -14.09 -12.41
C GLU A 91 5.65 -12.86 -11.75
N GLY A 92 6.12 -12.99 -10.51
CA GLY A 92 6.74 -11.91 -9.74
C GLY A 92 5.69 -11.03 -9.08
N GLN A 93 5.47 -11.24 -7.78
CA GLN A 93 4.44 -10.56 -7.00
C GLN A 93 5.03 -9.82 -5.83
N PHE A 94 4.35 -8.76 -5.40
CA PHE A 94 4.73 -7.97 -4.26
C PHE A 94 3.71 -8.14 -3.14
N PHE A 95 4.20 -8.53 -1.97
CA PHE A 95 3.40 -8.61 -0.76
C PHE A 95 3.51 -7.28 -0.02
N VAL A 96 2.37 -6.65 0.24
CA VAL A 96 2.29 -5.37 0.92
C VAL A 96 1.48 -5.51 2.20
N PHE A 97 2.12 -5.15 3.31
CA PHE A 97 1.46 -4.98 4.59
C PHE A 97 1.31 -3.48 4.86
N VAL A 98 0.14 -3.08 5.31
CA VAL A 98 -0.21 -1.68 5.55
C VAL A 98 -0.71 -1.56 6.96
N GLN A 99 -0.02 -0.78 7.77
CA GLN A 99 -0.44 -0.52 9.14
C GLN A 99 -0.90 0.92 9.24
N ALA A 100 -2.17 1.12 9.58
CA ALA A 100 -2.70 2.46 9.84
C ALA A 100 -2.19 3.00 11.17
N LEU A 101 -1.69 4.24 11.14
CA LEU A 101 -1.29 4.99 12.33
C LEU A 101 -2.43 5.95 12.65
N LEU A 102 -3.27 5.56 13.60
CA LEU A 102 -4.33 6.42 14.11
C LEU A 102 -3.69 7.38 15.11
N HIS A 103 -3.60 8.66 14.76
CA HIS A 103 -3.26 9.70 15.72
C HIS A 103 -4.51 10.02 16.55
N GLU A 104 -4.40 9.87 17.88
CA GLU A 104 -5.44 10.15 18.89
C GLU A 104 -5.77 11.65 19.00
#